data_AF-A0A411DIL0-F1
#
_entry.id   AF-A0A411DIL0-F1
#
_cell.length_a   1.000
_cell.length_b   1.000
_cell.length_c   1.000
_cell.angle_alpha   90.00
_cell.angle_beta   90.00
_cell.angle_gamma   90.00
#
_symmetry.space_group_name_H-M   'P 1'
#
loop_
_entity.id
_entity.type
_entity.pdbx_description
1 polymer ?
#
loop_
_entity_poly.entity_id
_entity_poly.type
_entity_poly.pdbx_seq_one_letter_code
_entity_poly.pdbx_strand_id
1 'polypeptide(L)'
;MLQNQNHQQLMTDLKELVDKTRSQVAAQVNSAMVVLYWEIGKRIKEDVLDNKRAEYGKEVIVQISQRLTLEFGNSFSEKNIRKMMQFASVFSDFNIVASAMRQLS
;
A
#
# COMPACT_ATOMS: atom_id res chain seq x y z
N MET A 1 9.04 47.82 -4.23
CA MET A 1 8.18 46.89 -5.00
C MET A 1 8.98 45.73 -5.60
N LEU A 2 10.16 45.96 -6.21
CA LEU A 2 11.02 44.91 -6.82
C LEU A 2 11.52 43.81 -5.85
N GLN A 3 11.93 44.15 -4.62
CA GLN A 3 12.38 43.14 -3.64
C GLN A 3 11.26 42.19 -3.20
N ASN A 4 10.01 42.66 -3.17
CA ASN A 4 8.86 41.86 -2.74
C ASN A 4 8.48 40.82 -3.81
N GLN A 5 8.63 41.18 -5.10
CA GLN A 5 8.44 40.25 -6.22
C GLN A 5 9.52 39.16 -6.26
N ASN A 6 10.78 39.50 -5.96
CA ASN A 6 11.85 38.50 -5.86
C ASN A 6 11.64 37.51 -4.71
N HIS A 7 11.17 37.98 -3.55
CA HIS A 7 10.83 37.08 -2.43
C HIS A 7 9.62 36.20 -2.74
N GLN A 8 8.61 36.71 -3.45
CA GLN A 8 7.48 35.92 -3.91
C GLN A 8 7.90 34.85 -4.91
N GLN A 9 8.75 35.18 -5.88
CA GLN A 9 9.27 34.20 -6.84
C GLN A 9 10.08 33.11 -6.13
N LEU A 10 11.01 33.50 -5.24
CA LEU A 10 11.77 32.55 -4.44
C LEU A 10 10.86 31.62 -3.63
N MET A 11 9.80 32.15 -3.02
CA MET A 11 8.86 31.34 -2.24
C MET A 11 8.07 30.36 -3.13
N THR A 12 7.69 30.77 -4.34
CA THR A 12 7.04 29.88 -5.32
C THR A 12 8.00 28.75 -5.71
N ASP A 13 9.23 29.08 -6.10
CA ASP A 13 10.23 28.09 -6.50
C ASP A 13 10.50 27.07 -5.38
N LEU A 14 10.60 27.53 -4.12
CA LEU A 14 10.79 26.64 -2.97
C LEU A 14 9.59 25.74 -2.73
N LYS A 15 8.35 26.24 -2.87
CA LYS A 15 7.14 25.42 -2.76
C LYS A 15 7.09 24.35 -3.84
N GLU A 16 7.41 24.71 -5.08
CA GLU A 16 7.44 23.76 -6.20
C GLU A 16 8.46 22.65 -5.97
N LEU A 17 9.65 22.97 -5.45
CA LEU A 17 10.66 21.97 -5.08
C LEU A 17 10.14 21.01 -3.99
N VAL A 18 9.47 21.53 -2.97
CA VAL A 18 8.87 20.72 -1.89
C VAL A 18 7.77 19.83 -2.45
N ASP A 19 6.82 20.38 -3.21
CA ASP A 19 5.68 19.64 -3.74
C ASP A 19 6.10 18.59 -4.76
N LYS A 20 7.09 18.89 -5.60
CA LYS A 20 7.69 17.91 -6.51
C LYS A 20 8.28 16.74 -5.73
N THR A 21 9.06 17.01 -4.68
CA THR A 21 9.70 15.97 -3.86
C THR A 21 8.66 15.13 -3.11
N ARG A 22 7.64 15.77 -2.53
CA ARG A 22 6.56 15.06 -1.82
C ARG A 22 5.78 14.15 -2.76
N SER A 23 5.48 14.63 -3.97
CA SER A 23 4.80 13.85 -5.01
C SER A 23 5.62 12.62 -5.41
N GLN A 24 6.93 12.77 -5.60
CA GLN A 24 7.83 11.66 -5.94
C GLN A 24 7.90 10.61 -4.82
N VAL A 25 8.05 11.05 -3.56
CA VAL A 25 8.06 10.14 -2.41
C VAL A 25 6.72 9.41 -2.30
N ALA A 26 5.60 10.10 -2.48
CA ALA A 26 4.28 9.49 -2.43
C ALA A 26 4.10 8.43 -3.53
N ALA A 27 4.54 8.68 -4.76
CA ALA A 27 4.49 7.72 -5.86
C ALA A 27 5.31 6.45 -5.55
N GLN A 28 6.52 6.63 -5.02
CA GLN A 28 7.39 5.51 -4.63
C GLN A 28 6.79 4.67 -3.50
N VAL A 29 6.24 5.34 -2.47
CA VAL A 29 5.56 4.66 -1.35
C VAL A 29 4.33 3.90 -1.86
N ASN A 30 3.48 4.52 -2.67
CA ASN A 30 2.28 3.88 -3.20
C ASN A 30 2.63 2.62 -4.00
N SER A 31 3.67 2.68 -4.83
CA SER A 31 4.17 1.55 -5.59
C SER A 31 4.61 0.39 -4.67
N ALA A 32 5.39 0.68 -3.64
CA ALA A 32 5.82 -0.31 -2.66
C ALA A 32 4.64 -0.90 -1.86
N MET A 33 3.66 -0.08 -1.50
CA MET A 33 2.48 -0.53 -0.76
C MET A 33 1.60 -1.50 -1.56
N VAL A 34 1.48 -1.30 -2.88
CA VAL A 34 0.75 -2.23 -3.75
C VAL A 34 1.38 -3.62 -3.72
N VAL A 35 2.71 -3.70 -3.80
CA VAL A 35 3.44 -4.97 -3.70
C VAL A 35 3.22 -5.63 -2.35
N LEU A 36 3.44 -4.89 -1.27
CA LEU A 36 3.27 -5.38 0.10
C LEU A 36 1.88 -5.99 0.31
N TYR A 37 0.84 -5.27 -0.12
CA TYR A 37 -0.55 -5.73 0.01
C TYR A 37 -0.83 -6.99 -0.81
N TRP A 38 -0.22 -7.12 -1.98
CA TRP A 38 -0.32 -8.35 -2.76
C TRP A 38 0.36 -9.53 -2.05
N GLU A 39 1.60 -9.34 -1.57
CA GLU A 39 2.39 -10.37 -0.91
C GLU A 39 1.73 -10.88 0.37
N ILE A 40 1.21 -9.96 1.20
CA ILE A 40 0.44 -10.31 2.40
C ILE A 40 -0.78 -11.15 2.02
N GLY A 41 -1.54 -10.72 1.00
CA GLY A 41 -2.69 -11.44 0.50
C GLY A 41 -2.37 -12.85 0.05
N LYS A 42 -1.27 -13.01 -0.70
CA LYS A 42 -0.79 -14.30 -1.18
C LYS A 42 -0.38 -15.21 -0.03
N ARG A 43 0.45 -14.71 0.89
CA ARG A 43 0.96 -15.48 2.04
C ARG A 43 -0.17 -16.00 2.94
N ILE A 44 -1.14 -15.15 3.26
CA ILE A 44 -2.31 -15.54 4.09
C ILE A 44 -3.16 -16.57 3.35
N LYS A 45 -3.38 -16.39 2.05
CA LYS A 45 -4.17 -17.33 1.24
C LYS A 45 -3.53 -18.71 1.21
N GLU A 46 -2.22 -18.80 1.04
CA GLU A 46 -1.48 -20.07 1.06
C GLU A 46 -1.71 -20.80 2.40
N ASP A 47 -1.52 -20.12 3.54
CA ASP A 47 -1.75 -20.71 4.87
C ASP A 47 -3.22 -21.13 5.09
N VAL A 48 -4.19 -20.32 4.66
CA VAL A 48 -5.62 -20.60 4.89
C VAL A 48 -6.10 -21.75 4.00
N LEU A 49 -5.64 -21.85 2.75
CA LEU A 49 -6.00 -22.94 1.83
C LEU A 49 -5.43 -24.28 2.26
N ASP A 50 -4.19 -24.31 2.75
CA ASP A 50 -3.54 -25.53 3.22
C ASP A 50 -4.27 -26.16 4.41
N ASN A 51 -4.96 -25.34 5.21
CA ASN A 51 -5.70 -25.79 6.40
C ASN A 51 -7.15 -26.25 6.12
N LYS A 52 -7.62 -26.25 4.85
CA LYS A 52 -8.88 -26.85 4.33
C LYS A 52 -10.20 -26.63 5.09
N ARG A 53 -10.24 -25.76 6.11
CA ARG A 53 -11.44 -25.50 6.93
C ARG A 53 -11.82 -24.03 6.83
N ALA A 54 -12.98 -23.76 6.25
CA ALA A 54 -13.50 -22.40 6.06
C ALA A 54 -13.69 -21.63 7.38
N GLU A 55 -13.96 -22.35 8.48
CA GLU A 55 -14.14 -21.78 9.82
C GLU A 55 -12.81 -21.38 10.46
N TYR A 56 -11.79 -22.24 10.36
CA TYR A 56 -10.42 -21.94 10.78
C TYR A 56 -9.86 -20.70 10.08
N GLY A 57 -10.10 -20.58 8.76
CA GLY A 57 -9.70 -19.40 8.00
C GLY A 57 -10.31 -18.09 8.50
N LYS A 58 -11.54 -18.12 9.04
CA LYS A 58 -12.19 -16.91 9.57
C LYS A 58 -11.51 -16.44 10.87
N GLU A 59 -11.26 -17.36 11.80
CA GLU A 59 -10.63 -17.03 13.09
C GLU A 59 -9.20 -16.53 12.90
N VAL A 60 -8.43 -17.17 12.02
CA VAL A 60 -7.05 -16.77 11.70
C VAL A 60 -6.99 -15.34 11.15
N ILE A 61 -7.89 -14.99 10.22
CA ILE A 61 -7.94 -13.63 9.65
C ILE A 61 -8.23 -12.59 10.73
N VAL A 62 -9.16 -12.88 11.65
CA VAL A 62 -9.48 -11.95 12.76
C VAL A 62 -8.23 -11.73 13.63
N GLN A 63 -7.57 -12.79 14.09
CA GLN A 63 -6.39 -12.69 14.95
C GLN A 63 -5.23 -11.95 14.29
N ILE A 64 -4.93 -12.28 13.02
CA ILE A 64 -3.87 -11.60 12.26
C ILE A 64 -4.19 -10.12 12.10
N SER A 65 -5.43 -9.78 11.73
CA SER A 65 -5.81 -8.39 11.50
C SER A 65 -5.77 -7.55 12.78
N GLN A 66 -6.15 -8.11 13.92
CA GLN A 66 -6.05 -7.43 15.21
C GLN A 66 -4.59 -7.10 15.55
N ARG A 67 -3.69 -8.07 15.39
CA ARG A 67 -2.27 -7.89 15.68
C ARG A 67 -1.62 -6.88 14.74
N LEU A 68 -1.85 -7.01 13.43
CA LEU A 68 -1.29 -6.08 12.45
C LEU A 68 -1.88 -4.68 12.58
N THR A 69 -3.15 -4.55 12.93
CA THR A 69 -3.76 -3.23 13.18
C THR A 69 -3.18 -2.57 14.42
N LEU A 70 -2.91 -3.34 15.48
CA LEU A 70 -2.27 -2.82 16.69
C LEU A 70 -0.84 -2.31 16.42
N GLU A 71 -0.09 -3.04 15.58
CA GLU A 71 1.32 -2.73 15.32
C GLU A 71 1.52 -1.69 14.21
N PHE A 72 0.70 -1.73 13.16
CA PHE A 72 0.89 -0.95 11.93
C PHE A 72 -0.31 -0.07 11.54
N GLY A 73 -1.39 -0.09 12.32
CA GLY A 73 -2.56 0.77 12.14
C GLY A 73 -3.62 0.24 11.17
N ASN A 74 -4.63 1.07 10.93
CA ASN A 74 -5.91 0.68 10.30
C ASN A 74 -5.81 0.18 8.85
N SER A 75 -4.67 0.41 8.18
CA SER A 75 -4.39 -0.18 6.86
C SER A 75 -4.46 -1.71 6.88
N PHE A 76 -4.26 -2.33 8.05
CA PHE A 76 -4.27 -3.79 8.24
C PHE A 76 -5.54 -4.30 8.96
N SER A 77 -6.62 -3.52 8.95
CA SER A 77 -7.92 -3.97 9.44
C SER A 77 -8.40 -5.25 8.73
N GLU A 78 -9.29 -6.01 9.37
CA GLU A 78 -9.82 -7.27 8.83
C GLU A 78 -10.35 -7.11 7.39
N LYS A 79 -11.09 -6.02 7.15
CA LYS A 79 -11.62 -5.67 5.83
C LYS A 79 -10.50 -5.50 4.79
N ASN A 80 -9.40 -4.85 5.17
CA ASN A 80 -8.28 -4.65 4.26
C ASN A 80 -7.48 -5.93 4.05
N ILE A 81 -7.28 -6.76 5.06
CA ILE A 81 -6.67 -8.08 4.91
C ILE A 81 -7.47 -8.96 3.94
N ARG A 82 -8.80 -8.96 4.05
CA ARG A 82 -9.67 -9.67 3.09
C ARG A 82 -9.52 -9.15 1.66
N LYS A 83 -9.39 -7.83 1.48
CA LYS A 83 -9.09 -7.22 0.17
C LYS A 83 -7.72 -7.61 -0.36
N MET A 84 -6.70 -7.67 0.50
CA MET A 84 -5.36 -8.13 0.12
C MET A 84 -5.40 -9.58 -0.39
N MET A 85 -6.09 -10.47 0.32
CA MET A 85 -6.30 -11.86 -0.12
C MET A 85 -7.07 -11.96 -1.45
N GLN A 86 -8.08 -11.10 -1.64
CA GLN A 86 -8.81 -11.02 -2.91
C GLN A 86 -7.90 -10.52 -4.03
N PHE A 87 -7.08 -9.50 -3.78
CA PHE A 87 -6.13 -8.95 -4.73
C PHE A 87 -5.16 -10.03 -5.22
N ALA A 88 -4.55 -10.77 -4.29
CA ALA A 88 -3.69 -11.90 -4.63
C ALA A 88 -4.41 -13.05 -5.35
N SER A 89 -5.72 -13.20 -5.14
CA SER A 89 -6.52 -14.21 -5.83
C SER A 89 -6.87 -13.85 -7.26
N VAL A 90 -7.18 -12.58 -7.51
CA VAL A 90 -7.52 -12.07 -8.84
C VAL A 90 -6.27 -11.95 -9.70
N PHE A 91 -5.14 -11.54 -9.11
CA PHE A 91 -3.86 -11.36 -9.80
C PHE A 91 -2.85 -12.39 -9.29
N SER A 92 -3.00 -13.66 -9.69
CA SER A 92 -2.13 -14.73 -9.22
C SER A 92 -0.69 -14.67 -9.77
N ASP A 93 -0.50 -14.04 -10.93
CA ASP A 93 0.81 -13.81 -11.54
C ASP A 93 1.41 -12.49 -11.06
N PHE A 94 2.56 -12.57 -10.38
CA PHE A 94 3.30 -11.41 -9.90
C PHE A 94 3.73 -10.46 -11.03
N ASN A 95 3.93 -10.95 -12.26
CA ASN A 95 4.32 -10.10 -13.39
C ASN A 95 3.26 -9.06 -13.73
N ILE A 96 1.98 -9.37 -13.50
CA ILE A 96 0.87 -8.42 -13.71
C ILE A 96 0.96 -7.30 -12.67
N VAL A 97 1.21 -7.66 -11.41
CA VAL A 97 1.37 -6.71 -10.30
C VAL A 97 2.61 -5.84 -10.48
N ALA A 98 3.73 -6.44 -10.87
CA ALA A 98 4.98 -5.74 -11.14
C ALA A 98 4.83 -4.75 -12.30
N SER A 99 4.06 -5.11 -13.33
CA SER A 99 3.76 -4.22 -14.45
C SER A 99 2.89 -3.04 -14.03
N ALA A 100 1.85 -3.28 -13.23
CA ALA A 100 0.99 -2.23 -12.69
C ALA A 100 1.77 -1.28 -11.75
N MET A 101 2.64 -1.82 -10.90
CA MET A 101 3.50 -1.03 -9.99
C MET A 101 4.34 -0.01 -10.75
N ARG A 102 4.97 -0.42 -11.87
CA ARG A 102 5.81 0.47 -12.67
C ARG A 102 5.07 1.67 -13.27
N GLN A 103 3.74 1.61 -13.33
CA GLN A 103 2.90 2.72 -13.80
C GLN A 103 2.49 3.68 -12.67
N LEU A 104 2.76 3.32 -11.40
CA LEU A 104 2.42 4.10 -10.22
C LEU A 104 3.60 4.95 -9.69
N SER A 105 4.80 4.72 -10.22
CA SER A 105 6.06 5.39 -9.90
C SER A 105 6.43 6.43 -10.93
#